data_AF-A0A450URG1-F1
#
_entry.id   AF-A0A450URG1-F1
#
_cell.length_a   1.000
_cell.length_b   1.000
_cell.length_c   1.000
_cell.angle_alpha   90.00
_cell.angle_beta   90.00
_cell.angle_gamma   90.00
#
_symmetry.space_group_name_H-M   'P 1'
#
loop_
_entity.id
_entity.type
_entity.pdbx_description
1 polymer ?
#
loop_
_entity_poly.entity_id
_entity_poly.type
_entity_poly.pdbx_seq_one_letter_code
_entity_poly.pdbx_strand_id
1 'polypeptide(L)'
;MSTEPSLQQLTLEEVGGYVRAHIAQWIVEERVVEERFAHFSAARESELRERMIRVEEELRHQRELMKQGFDLMEKRFDAIDKRFEAMSEENNRRFDAMGAENNRRFEEMNKRIDRFMHWSFGITIGSASLVIAVLKFL
;
A
#
# COMPACT_ATOMS: atom_id res chain seq x y z
N MET A 1 -3.85 19.61 -79.64
CA MET A 1 -4.56 20.90 -79.57
C MET A 1 -5.81 20.65 -78.74
N SER A 2 -5.84 21.20 -77.53
CA SER A 2 -6.77 20.86 -76.46
C SER A 2 -8.22 21.16 -76.87
N THR A 3 -9.09 20.16 -76.73
CA THR A 3 -10.54 20.31 -76.76
C THR A 3 -10.98 20.91 -75.42
N GLU A 4 -11.18 22.23 -75.38
CA GLU A 4 -11.95 22.84 -74.28
C GLU A 4 -13.43 22.46 -74.42
N PRO A 5 -14.11 22.03 -73.35
CA PRO A 5 -15.53 21.76 -73.40
C PRO A 5 -16.27 23.09 -73.41
N SER A 6 -17.06 23.31 -74.46
CA SER A 6 -17.98 24.45 -74.56
C SER A 6 -19.03 24.36 -73.45
N LEU A 7 -18.92 25.22 -72.46
CA LEU A 7 -19.97 25.44 -71.47
C LEU A 7 -21.16 26.10 -72.18
N GLN A 8 -22.10 25.27 -72.64
CA GLN A 8 -23.37 25.73 -73.21
C GLN A 8 -24.09 26.59 -72.16
N GLN A 9 -24.49 27.80 -72.56
CA GLN A 9 -25.28 28.71 -71.73
C GLN A 9 -26.67 28.08 -71.51
N LEU A 10 -26.85 27.33 -70.42
CA LEU A 10 -28.15 26.81 -70.01
C LEU A 10 -29.13 27.97 -69.80
N THR A 11 -30.33 27.86 -70.37
CA THR A 11 -31.37 28.87 -70.20
C THR A 11 -31.96 28.78 -68.78
N LEU A 12 -32.45 29.92 -68.26
CA LEU A 12 -33.08 29.98 -66.94
C LEU A 12 -34.31 29.08 -66.83
N GLU A 13 -34.99 28.82 -67.95
CA GLU A 13 -36.15 27.93 -68.03
C GLU A 13 -35.77 26.46 -67.88
N GLU A 14 -34.66 26.03 -68.49
CA GLU A 14 -34.14 24.66 -68.34
C GLU A 14 -33.67 24.39 -66.91
N VAL A 15 -32.94 25.33 -66.31
CA VAL A 15 -32.51 25.23 -64.91
C VAL A 15 -33.73 25.23 -63.98
N GLY A 16 -34.70 26.12 -64.20
CA GLY A 16 -35.92 26.18 -63.38
C GLY A 16 -36.80 24.93 -63.53
N GLY A 17 -36.86 24.34 -64.72
CA GLY A 17 -37.54 23.07 -64.98
C GLY A 17 -36.86 21.90 -64.26
N TYR A 18 -35.54 21.81 -64.37
CA TYR A 18 -34.75 20.77 -63.70
C TYR A 18 -34.84 20.85 -62.18
N VAL A 19 -34.71 22.05 -61.60
CA VAL A 19 -34.86 22.31 -60.17
C VAL A 19 -36.26 21.93 -59.71
N ARG A 20 -37.33 22.35 -60.39
CA ARG A 20 -38.70 21.97 -60.00
C ARG A 20 -38.94 20.46 -60.06
N ALA A 21 -38.33 19.77 -61.03
CA ALA A 21 -38.45 18.33 -61.15
C ALA A 21 -37.74 17.56 -60.02
N HIS A 22 -36.63 18.09 -59.49
CA HIS A 22 -35.78 17.38 -58.51
C HIS A 22 -35.85 17.93 -57.09
N ILE A 23 -36.36 19.15 -56.87
CA ILE A 23 -36.36 19.81 -55.54
C ILE A 23 -37.16 19.02 -54.49
N ALA A 24 -38.26 18.37 -54.90
CA ALA A 24 -39.03 17.51 -54.00
C ALA A 24 -38.21 16.29 -53.53
N GLN A 25 -37.38 15.72 -54.41
CA GLN A 25 -36.48 14.63 -54.07
C GLN A 25 -35.33 15.11 -53.19
N TRP A 26 -34.70 16.24 -53.50
CA TRP A 26 -33.60 16.80 -52.72
C TRP A 26 -33.99 17.15 -51.29
N ILE A 27 -35.18 17.74 -51.09
CA ILE A 27 -35.70 18.06 -49.74
C ILE A 27 -35.93 16.78 -48.91
N VAL A 28 -36.40 15.70 -49.55
CA VAL A 28 -36.61 14.41 -48.88
C VAL A 28 -35.26 13.74 -48.57
N GLU A 29 -34.33 13.75 -49.51
CA GLU A 29 -32.97 13.22 -49.30
C GLU A 29 -32.24 13.98 -48.18
N GLU A 30 -32.32 15.31 -48.16
CA GLU A 30 -31.68 16.14 -47.13
C GLU A 30 -32.23 15.84 -45.73
N ARG A 31 -33.56 15.74 -45.58
CA ARG A 31 -34.19 15.38 -44.30
C ARG A 31 -33.84 13.97 -43.85
N VAL A 32 -33.84 12.99 -44.77
CA VAL A 32 -33.46 11.60 -44.46
C VAL A 32 -31.99 11.51 -44.06
N VAL A 33 -31.12 12.30 -44.67
CA VAL A 33 -29.71 12.39 -44.28
C VAL A 33 -29.58 12.99 -42.89
N GLU A 34 -30.28 14.09 -42.59
CA GLU A 34 -30.28 14.74 -41.26
C GLU A 34 -30.81 13.80 -40.17
N GLU A 35 -31.90 13.08 -40.43
CA GLU A 35 -32.49 12.09 -39.53
C GLU A 35 -31.56 10.89 -39.32
N ARG A 36 -30.91 10.42 -40.39
CA ARG A 36 -29.93 9.33 -40.33
C ARG A 36 -28.68 9.76 -39.55
N PHE A 37 -28.23 11.00 -39.67
CA PHE A 37 -27.15 11.58 -38.85
C PHE A 37 -27.56 11.73 -37.38
N ALA A 38 -28.78 12.17 -37.09
CA ALA A 38 -29.32 12.26 -35.74
C ALA A 38 -29.46 10.88 -35.09
N HIS A 39 -29.94 9.87 -35.83
CA HIS A 39 -29.99 8.49 -35.35
C HIS A 39 -28.59 7.91 -35.13
N PHE A 40 -27.63 8.17 -36.01
CA PHE A 40 -26.25 7.69 -35.87
C PHE A 40 -25.53 8.33 -34.67
N SER A 41 -25.76 9.62 -34.43
CA SER A 41 -25.24 10.32 -33.25
C SER A 41 -25.90 9.84 -31.95
N ALA A 42 -27.22 9.68 -31.93
CA ALA A 42 -27.94 9.12 -30.78
C ALA A 42 -27.52 7.68 -30.45
N ALA A 43 -27.33 6.84 -31.48
CA ALA A 43 -26.84 5.47 -31.29
C ALA A 43 -25.41 5.46 -30.70
N ARG A 44 -24.55 6.36 -31.16
CA ARG A 44 -23.19 6.53 -30.63
C ARG A 44 -23.18 7.01 -29.18
N GLU A 45 -24.04 7.97 -28.84
CA GLU A 45 -24.19 8.43 -27.46
C GLU A 45 -24.74 7.33 -26.54
N SER A 46 -25.67 6.52 -27.03
CA SER A 46 -26.19 5.36 -26.30
C SER A 46 -25.10 4.34 -26.00
N GLU A 47 -24.26 4.00 -26.98
CA GLU A 47 -23.13 3.08 -26.80
C GLU A 47 -22.12 3.61 -25.78
N LEU A 48 -21.78 4.91 -25.85
CA LEU A 48 -20.86 5.54 -24.91
C LEU A 48 -21.43 5.55 -23.48
N ARG A 49 -22.74 5.79 -23.33
CA ARG A 49 -23.41 5.70 -22.02
C ARG A 49 -23.36 4.29 -21.45
N GLU A 50 -23.61 3.26 -22.27
CA GLU A 50 -23.53 1.88 -21.81
C GLU A 50 -22.12 1.49 -21.37
N ARG A 51 -21.10 1.87 -22.16
CA ARG A 51 -19.68 1.68 -21.78
C ARG A 51 -19.35 2.43 -20.49
N MET A 52 -19.85 3.64 -20.30
CA MET A 52 -19.62 4.44 -19.10
C MET A 52 -20.26 3.81 -17.86
N ILE A 53 -21.49 3.31 -17.97
CA ILE A 53 -22.16 2.58 -16.89
C ILE A 53 -21.35 1.35 -16.48
N ARG A 54 -20.90 0.55 -17.45
CA ARG A 54 -20.10 -0.65 -17.18
C ARG A 54 -18.77 -0.31 -16.49
N VAL A 55 -18.10 0.77 -16.90
CA VAL A 55 -16.88 1.25 -16.24
C VAL A 55 -17.18 1.73 -14.83
N GLU A 56 -18.28 2.46 -14.60
CA GLU A 56 -18.66 2.92 -13.27
C GLU A 56 -18.98 1.75 -12.32
N GLU A 57 -19.64 0.71 -12.83
CA GLU A 57 -19.88 -0.54 -12.09
C GLU A 57 -18.58 -1.25 -11.74
N GLU A 58 -17.65 -1.40 -12.69
CA GLU A 58 -16.34 -2.01 -12.44
C GLU A 58 -15.54 -1.20 -11.41
N LEU A 59 -15.54 0.14 -11.52
CA LEU A 59 -14.89 1.01 -10.55
C LEU A 59 -15.50 0.90 -9.15
N ARG A 60 -16.83 0.76 -9.05
CA ARG A 60 -17.51 0.48 -7.77
C ARG A 60 -17.09 -0.88 -7.22
N HIS A 61 -17.02 -1.90 -8.07
CA HIS A 61 -16.61 -3.24 -7.67
C HIS A 61 -15.15 -3.26 -7.16
N GLN A 62 -14.24 -2.60 -7.89
CA GLN A 62 -12.85 -2.45 -7.48
C GLN A 62 -12.71 -1.68 -6.16
N ARG A 63 -13.49 -0.62 -5.97
CA ARG A 63 -13.51 0.12 -4.70
C ARG A 63 -13.95 -0.75 -3.53
N GLU A 64 -14.96 -1.59 -3.74
CA GLU A 64 -15.46 -2.51 -2.70
C GLU A 64 -14.42 -3.60 -2.39
N LEU A 65 -13.81 -4.21 -3.40
CA LEU A 65 -12.70 -5.16 -3.21
C LEU A 65 -11.52 -4.51 -2.49
N MET A 66 -11.17 -3.28 -2.83
CA MET A 66 -10.10 -2.54 -2.18
C MET A 66 -10.43 -2.29 -0.70
N LYS A 67 -11.67 -1.91 -0.39
CA LYS A 67 -12.14 -1.73 0.99
C LYS A 67 -12.02 -3.04 1.79
N GLN A 68 -12.49 -4.15 1.23
CA GLN A 68 -12.35 -5.47 1.86
C GLN A 68 -10.88 -5.87 2.07
N GLY A 69 -10.02 -5.54 1.11
CA GLY A 69 -8.58 -5.73 1.22
C GLY A 69 -7.97 -4.93 2.37
N PHE A 70 -8.38 -3.66 2.53
CA PHE A 70 -7.96 -2.82 3.66
C PHE A 70 -8.47 -3.36 5.00
N ASP A 71 -9.74 -3.75 5.10
CA ASP A 71 -10.31 -4.33 6.33
C ASP A 71 -9.58 -5.63 6.74
N LEU A 72 -9.17 -6.45 5.77
CA LEU A 72 -8.37 -7.65 6.04
C LEU A 72 -6.95 -7.30 6.48
N MET A 73 -6.33 -6.28 5.88
CA MET A 73 -5.02 -5.80 6.31
C MET A 73 -5.07 -5.27 7.74
N GLU A 74 -6.06 -4.46 8.09
CA GLU A 74 -6.22 -3.94 9.45
C GLU A 74 -6.28 -5.07 10.49
N LYS A 75 -7.09 -6.10 10.23
CA LYS A 75 -7.15 -7.30 11.10
C LYS A 75 -5.81 -8.03 11.21
N ARG A 76 -5.02 -8.08 10.13
CA ARG A 76 -3.69 -8.70 10.15
C ARG A 76 -2.69 -7.86 10.94
N PHE A 77 -2.75 -6.54 10.81
CA PHE A 77 -1.93 -5.63 11.60
C PHE A 77 -2.25 -5.75 13.09
N ASP A 78 -3.54 -5.74 13.48
CA ASP A 78 -3.95 -5.97 14.86
C ASP A 78 -3.43 -7.30 15.43
N ALA A 79 -3.44 -8.37 14.61
CA ALA A 79 -2.92 -9.67 15.03
C ALA A 79 -1.38 -9.66 15.19
N ILE A 80 -0.67 -8.92 14.33
CA ILE A 80 0.78 -8.74 14.42
C ILE A 80 1.13 -7.94 15.67
N ASP A 81 0.41 -6.85 15.95
CA ASP A 81 0.64 -6.00 17.12
C ASP A 81 0.46 -6.78 18.41
N LYS A 82 -0.61 -7.57 18.54
CA LYS A 82 -0.81 -8.46 19.70
C LYS A 82 0.32 -9.47 19.87
N ARG A 83 0.81 -10.05 18.77
CA ARG A 83 1.93 -11.00 18.82
C ARG A 83 3.23 -10.30 19.24
N PHE A 84 3.46 -9.09 18.75
CA PHE A 84 4.63 -8.30 19.10
C PHE A 84 4.60 -7.89 20.57
N GLU A 85 3.45 -7.45 21.09
CA GLU A 85 3.25 -7.12 22.49
C GLU A 85 3.50 -8.35 23.39
N ALA A 86 2.91 -9.50 23.05
CA ALA A 86 3.14 -10.76 23.79
C ALA A 86 4.62 -11.18 23.77
N MET A 87 5.30 -11.05 22.63
CA MET A 87 6.72 -11.34 22.51
C MET A 87 7.58 -10.36 23.32
N SER A 88 7.22 -9.08 23.33
CA SER A 88 7.90 -8.04 24.11
C SER A 88 7.77 -8.32 25.61
N GLU A 89 6.55 -8.65 26.07
CA GLU A 89 6.30 -9.00 27.46
C GLU A 89 7.05 -10.27 27.88
N GLU A 90 7.04 -11.32 27.05
CA GLU A 90 7.82 -12.54 27.31
C GLU A 90 9.32 -12.23 27.40
N ASN A 91 9.83 -11.42 26.47
CA ASN A 91 11.23 -11.05 26.46
C ASN A 91 11.61 -10.26 27.73
N ASN A 92 10.78 -9.29 28.11
CA ASN A 92 11.00 -8.53 29.34
C ASN A 92 11.03 -9.43 30.58
N ARG A 93 10.08 -10.37 30.70
CA ARG A 93 10.06 -11.37 31.78
C ARG A 93 11.32 -12.24 31.79
N ARG A 94 11.80 -12.68 30.61
CA ARG A 94 13.04 -13.47 30.50
C ARG A 94 14.27 -12.67 30.91
N PHE A 95 14.36 -11.40 30.49
CA PHE A 95 15.43 -10.50 30.89
C PHE A 95 15.42 -10.25 32.40
N ASP A 96 14.27 -9.97 32.99
CA ASP A 96 14.12 -9.78 34.44
C ASP A 96 14.54 -11.04 35.21
N ALA A 97 14.12 -12.22 34.76
CA ALA A 97 14.50 -13.50 35.36
C ALA A 97 16.02 -13.75 35.27
N MET A 98 16.64 -13.49 34.12
CA MET A 98 18.09 -13.59 33.95
C MET A 98 18.83 -12.57 34.83
N GLY A 99 18.32 -11.35 34.95
CA GLY A 99 18.87 -10.31 35.81
C GLY A 99 18.85 -10.73 37.28
N ALA A 100 17.72 -11.26 37.75
CA ALA A 100 17.58 -11.77 39.10
C ALA A 100 18.50 -12.97 39.40
N GLU A 101 18.61 -13.93 38.48
CA GLU A 101 19.53 -15.06 38.62
C GLU A 101 20.98 -14.61 38.68
N ASN A 102 21.36 -13.68 37.80
CA ASN A 102 22.70 -13.13 37.75
C ASN A 102 23.04 -12.41 39.06
N ASN A 103 22.13 -11.57 39.56
CA ASN A 103 22.32 -10.87 40.84
C ASN A 103 22.52 -11.86 42.00
N ARG A 104 21.73 -12.94 42.04
CA ARG A 104 21.89 -14.00 43.05
C ARG A 104 23.26 -14.68 42.95
N ARG A 105 23.72 -15.02 41.74
CA ARG A 105 25.04 -15.62 41.52
C ARG A 105 26.17 -14.67 41.95
N PHE A 106 26.04 -13.37 41.67
CA PHE A 106 26.97 -12.36 42.12
C PHE A 106 27.00 -12.24 43.65
N GLU A 107 25.84 -12.23 44.32
CA GLU A 107 25.77 -12.23 45.79
C GLU A 107 26.42 -13.48 46.41
N GLU A 108 26.19 -14.66 45.84
CA GLU A 108 26.82 -15.90 46.29
C GLU A 108 28.34 -15.87 46.10
N MET A 109 28.82 -15.30 44.99
CA MET A 109 30.25 -15.09 44.74
C MET A 109 30.86 -14.10 45.73
N ASN A 110 30.20 -12.96 45.98
CA ASN A 110 30.66 -11.97 46.96
C ASN A 110 30.79 -12.58 48.35
N LYS A 111 29.81 -13.38 48.80
CA LYS A 111 29.90 -14.08 50.10
C LYS A 111 31.09 -15.04 50.20
N ARG A 112 31.48 -15.68 49.10
CA ARG A 112 32.66 -16.55 49.06
C ARG A 112 33.95 -15.74 49.13
N ILE A 113 34.01 -14.63 48.39
CA ILE A 113 35.15 -13.71 48.39
C ILE A 113 35.33 -13.09 49.78
N ASP A 114 34.25 -12.61 50.41
CA ASP A 114 34.29 -12.03 51.76
C ASP A 114 34.80 -13.05 52.79
N ARG A 115 34.29 -14.28 52.72
CA ARG A 115 34.76 -15.36 53.59
C ARG A 115 36.24 -15.64 53.37
N PHE A 116 36.66 -15.79 52.11
CA PHE A 116 38.06 -16.01 51.76
C PHE A 116 38.96 -14.87 52.27
N MET A 117 38.54 -13.62 52.08
CA MET A 117 39.24 -12.43 52.56
C MET A 117 39.37 -12.44 54.09
N HIS A 118 38.30 -12.79 54.81
CA HIS A 118 38.36 -12.86 56.27
C HIS A 118 39.36 -13.92 56.76
N TRP A 119 39.37 -15.12 56.15
CA TRP A 119 40.32 -16.17 56.51
C TRP A 119 41.76 -15.83 56.12
N SER A 120 41.99 -15.22 54.95
CA SER A 120 43.33 -14.87 54.50
C SER A 120 43.96 -13.81 55.40
N PHE A 121 43.20 -12.76 55.78
CA PHE A 121 43.67 -11.77 56.75
C PHE A 121 43.97 -12.40 58.12
N GLY A 122 43.13 -13.32 58.59
CA GLY A 122 43.38 -14.05 59.84
C GLY A 122 44.67 -14.86 59.80
N ILE A 123 44.94 -15.57 58.70
CA ILE A 123 46.18 -16.34 58.52
C ILE A 123 47.40 -15.42 58.44
N THR A 124 47.32 -14.31 57.70
CA THR A 124 48.44 -13.35 57.56
C THR A 124 48.78 -12.68 58.89
N ILE A 125 47.78 -12.25 59.66
CA ILE A 125 48.00 -11.66 60.99
C ILE A 125 48.53 -12.72 61.97
N GLY A 126 48.00 -13.95 61.90
CA GLY A 126 48.44 -15.07 62.73
C GLY A 126 49.89 -15.47 62.46
N SER A 127 50.28 -15.59 61.19
CA SER A 127 51.66 -15.93 60.81
C SER A 127 52.65 -14.82 61.21
N ALA A 128 52.30 -13.55 61.01
CA ALA A 128 53.12 -12.43 61.47
C ALA A 128 53.31 -12.42 62.99
N SER A 129 52.24 -12.70 63.76
CA SER A 129 52.31 -12.78 65.23
C SER A 129 53.19 -13.94 65.70
N LEU A 130 53.11 -15.09 65.02
CA LEU A 130 53.95 -16.25 65.31
C LEU A 130 55.44 -15.94 65.10
N VAL A 131 55.79 -15.29 63.98
CA VAL A 131 57.17 -14.88 63.69
C VAL A 131 57.70 -13.94 64.77
N ILE A 132 56.91 -12.96 65.21
CA ILE A 132 57.29 -12.03 66.29
C ILE A 132 57.50 -12.77 67.62
N ALA A 133 56.65 -13.74 67.96
CA ALA A 133 56.77 -14.51 69.20
C ALA A 133 58.04 -15.37 69.22
N VAL A 134 58.36 -16.05 68.10
CA VAL A 134 59.59 -16.84 67.97
C VAL A 134 60.82 -15.96 68.09
N LEU A 135 60.84 -14.79 67.43
CA LEU A 135 61.95 -13.83 67.53
C LEU A 135 62.15 -13.25 68.93
N LYS A 136 61.10 -13.18 69.76
CA LYS A 136 61.20 -12.74 71.17
C LYS A 136 61.72 -13.82 72.12
N PHE A 137 61.53 -15.10 71.77
CA PHE A 137 61.95 -16.24 72.59
C PHE A 137 63.37 -16.73 72.27
N LEU A 138 63.92 -16.29 71.13
CA LEU A 138 65.32 -16.47 70.74
C LEU A 138 66.20 -15.38 71.37
#